data_AF-A0A090SAM1-F1
#
_entry.id   AF-A0A090SAM1-F1
#
_cell.length_a   1.000
_cell.length_b   1.000
_cell.length_c   1.000
_cell.angle_alpha   90.00
_cell.angle_beta   90.00
_cell.angle_gamma   90.00
#
_symmetry.space_group_name_H-M   'P 1'
#
loop_
_entity.id
_entity.type
_entity.pdbx_description
1 polymer ?
#
loop_
_entity_poly.entity_id
_entity_poly.type
_entity_poly.pdbx_seq_one_letter_code
_entity_poly.pdbx_strand_id
1 'polypeptide(L)' 'MGIRDYFSDDAICLVEWPEKGQGILPSADLDIEIRYVGEAREIAFTANSDYGRELISQLELN' A
#
# COMPACT_ATOMS: atom_id res chain seq x y z
N MET A 1 9.26 7.89 20.72
CA MET A 1 8.05 7.34 20.07
C MET A 1 8.53 6.51 18.91
N GLY A 2 8.39 5.19 19.02
CA GLY A 2 9.00 4.25 18.08
C GLY A 2 8.03 3.86 16.97
N ILE A 3 8.58 3.41 15.84
CA ILE A 3 7.82 2.92 14.68
C ILE A 3 6.81 1.79 15.02
N ARG A 4 7.02 1.12 16.16
CA ARG A 4 6.16 0.06 16.70
C ARG A 4 4.78 0.51 17.17
N ASP A 5 4.59 1.80 17.45
CA ASP A 5 3.27 2.32 17.87
C ASP A 5 2.37 2.64 16.67
N TYR A 6 2.92 2.67 15.44
CA TYR A 6 2.14 2.87 14.20
C TYR A 6 1.57 1.56 13.63
N PHE A 7 2.12 0.41 14.02
CA PHE A 7 1.66 -0.92 13.59
C PHE A 7 0.65 -1.53 14.58
N SER A 8 -0.22 -0.71 15.17
CA SER A 8 -1.41 -1.22 15.87
C SER A 8 -2.40 -1.78 14.85
N ASP A 9 -3.11 -2.87 15.18
CA ASP A 9 -4.13 -3.52 14.33
C ASP A 9 -5.21 -2.57 13.75
N ASP A 10 -5.37 -1.37 14.32
CA ASP A 10 -6.37 -0.37 13.94
C ASP A 10 -5.77 0.85 13.21
N ALA A 11 -4.51 0.77 12.77
CA ALA A 11 -3.82 1.85 12.09
C ALA A 11 -3.50 1.50 10.63
N ILE A 12 -3.78 2.45 9.72
CA ILE A 12 -3.37 2.33 8.32
C ILE A 12 -1.90 2.76 8.21
N CYS A 13 -1.03 1.81 7.87
CA CYS A 13 0.38 2.06 7.60
C CYS A 13 0.60 2.35 6.12
N LEU A 14 0.79 3.63 5.77
CA LEU A 14 1.18 4.05 4.42
C LEU A 14 2.70 4.24 4.39
N VAL A 15 3.39 3.41 3.61
CA VAL A 15 4.84 3.48 3.48
C VAL A 15 5.19 3.91 2.06
N GLU A 16 5.76 5.10 1.94
CA GLU A 16 6.38 5.54 0.69
C GLU A 16 7.78 4.93 0.57
N TRP A 17 8.10 4.43 -0.63
CA TRP A 17 9.39 3.79 -0.95
C TRP A 17 9.70 2.54 -0.10
N PRO A 18 8.85 1.48 -0.17
CA PRO A 18 9.03 0.26 0.62
C PRO A 18 10.39 -0.43 0.38
N GLU A 19 11.04 -0.17 -0.75
CA GLU A 19 12.37 -0.72 -1.04
C GLU A 19 13.46 -0.22 -0.09
N LYS A 20 13.30 0.98 0.51
CA LYS A 20 14.24 1.52 1.49
C LYS A 20 14.12 0.82 2.85
N GLY A 21 13.02 0.11 3.09
CA GLY A 21 12.72 -0.64 4.31
C GLY A 21 12.82 -2.16 4.15
N GLN A 22 13.45 -2.65 3.08
CA GLN A 22 13.61 -4.09 2.86
C GLN A 22 14.25 -4.78 4.08
N GLY A 23 13.57 -5.81 4.59
CA GLY A 23 14.00 -6.60 5.74
C GLY A 23 13.47 -6.13 7.11
N ILE A 24 12.82 -4.96 7.17
CA ILE A 24 12.22 -4.43 8.41
C ILE A 24 10.70 -4.32 8.28
N LEU A 25 10.20 -4.02 7.09
CA LEU A 25 8.77 -3.87 6.84
C LEU A 25 8.07 -5.23 6.73
N PRO A 26 6.86 -5.38 7.31
CA PRO A 26 6.01 -6.53 7.04
C PRO A 26 5.55 -6.53 5.57
N SER A 27 5.09 -7.68 5.09
CA SER A 27 4.45 -7.77 3.77
C SER A 27 3.21 -6.87 3.74
N ALA A 28 3.12 -6.01 2.73
CA ALA A 28 1.97 -5.12 2.55
C ALA A 28 0.76 -5.90 2.04
N ASP A 29 -0.43 -5.60 2.59
CA ASP A 29 -1.70 -6.15 2.10
C ASP A 29 -2.07 -5.63 0.70
N LEU A 30 -1.68 -4.39 0.41
CA LEU A 30 -1.94 -3.67 -0.83
C LEU A 30 -0.69 -2.90 -1.27
N ASP A 31 -0.18 -3.21 -2.46
CA ASP A 31 0.82 -2.39 -3.14
C ASP A 31 0.16 -1.41 -4.09
N ILE A 32 0.61 -0.16 -4.07
CA ILE A 32 0.14 0.91 -4.95
C ILE A 32 1.33 1.44 -5.72
N GLU A 33 1.27 1.32 -7.04
CA GLU A 33 2.30 1.83 -7.92
C GLU A 33 1.77 2.99 -8.75
N ILE A 34 2.43 4.13 -8.67
CA ILE A 34 2.06 5.34 -9.41
C ILE A 34 3.16 5.61 -10.43
N ARG A 35 2.82 5.50 -11.71
CA ARG A 35 3.74 5.73 -12.84
C ARG A 35 3.28 6.91 -13.68
N TYR A 36 4.25 7.63 -14.25
CA TYR A 36 3.97 8.67 -15.23
C TYR A 36 3.78 8.04 -16.62
N VAL A 37 2.68 8.38 -17.29
CA VAL A 37 2.37 7.97 -18.66
C VAL A 37 2.10 9.23 -19.48
N GLY A 38 3.17 9.78 -20.06
CA GLY A 38 3.13 11.11 -20.70
C GLY A 38 2.84 12.21 -19.68
N GLU A 39 1.76 12.96 -19.89
CA GLU A 39 1.27 13.97 -18.94
C GLU A 39 0.27 13.40 -17.92
N ALA A 40 -0.14 12.14 -18.09
CA ALA A 40 -1.06 11.45 -17.18
C ALA A 40 -0.29 10.64 -16.12
N ARG A 41 -1.05 10.19 -15.10
CA ARG A 41 -0.58 9.22 -14.11
C ARG A 41 -1.41 7.96 -14.22
N GLU A 42 -0.71 6.83 -14.26
CA GLU A 42 -1.31 5.52 -14.14
C GLU A 42 -1.09 5.02 -12.73
N ILE A 43 -2.15 4.52 -12.10
CA ILE A 43 -2.11 3.94 -10.77
C ILE A 43 -2.46 2.47 -10.91
N ALA A 44 -1.56 1.60 -10.48
CA ALA A 44 -1.77 0.15 -10.41
C ALA A 44 -1.90 -0.28 -8.95
N PHE A 45 -2.98 -1.00 -8.65
CA PHE A 45 -3.23 -1.59 -7.33
C PHE A 45 -2.97 -3.10 -7.40
N THR A 46 -2.14 -3.62 -6.49
CA THR A 46 -1.86 -5.05 -6.38
C THR A 46 -2.21 -5.51 -4.97
N ALA A 47 -3.24 -6.35 -4.84
CA ALA A 47 -3.59 -6.94 -3.56
C ALA A 47 -2.75 -8.20 -3.29
N ASN A 48 -2.04 -8.22 -2.17
CA ASN A 48 -1.21 -9.35 -1.73
C ASN A 48 -1.88 -10.17 -0.63
N SER A 49 -2.99 -9.69 -0.06
CA SER A 49 -3.80 -10.41 0.91
C SER A 49 -5.28 -10.37 0.55
N ASP A 50 -6.08 -11.25 1.18
CA ASP A 50 -7.54 -11.25 0.98
C ASP A 50 -8.18 -9.95 1.48
N TYR A 51 -7.64 -9.36 2.55
CA TYR A 51 -8.03 -8.02 3.00
C TYR A 51 -7.76 -6.97 1.93
N GLY A 52 -6.58 -6.99 1.29
CA GLY A 52 -6.26 -6.10 0.18
C GLY A 52 -7.20 -6.26 -1.02
N ARG A 53 -7.65 -7.48 -1.32
CA ARG A 53 -8.61 -7.75 -2.41
C ARG A 53 -9.99 -7.18 -2.10
N GLU A 54 -10.45 -7.37 -0.87
CA GLU A 54 -11.72 -6.81 -0.39
C GLU A 54 -11.66 -5.27 -0.45
N LEU A 55 -10.55 -4.68 -0.02
CA LEU A 55 -10.33 -3.24 -0.09
C LEU A 55 -10.36 -2.70 -1.53
N ILE A 56 -9.69 -3.36 -2.48
CA ILE A 56 -9.77 -3.00 -3.91
C ILE A 56 -11.21 -3.13 -4.43
N SER A 57 -11.94 -4.16 -4.02
CA SER A 57 -13.33 -4.34 -4.47
C SER A 57 -14.28 -3.24 -3.99
N GLN A 58 -13.95 -2.59 -2.87
CA GLN A 58 -14.69 -1.45 -2.32
C GLN A 58 -14.28 -0.11 -2.96
N LEU A 59 -13.15 -0.05 -3.66
CA LEU A 59 -12.68 1.15 -4.36
C LEU A 59 -13.49 1.32 -5.66
N GLU A 60 -14.44 2.26 -5.66
CA GLU A 60 -15.14 2.66 -6.89
C GLU A 60 -14.19 3.44 -7.81
N LEU A 61 -13.61 2.73 -8.78
CA LEU A 61 -12.89 3.32 -9.91
C LEU A 61 -13.93 3.79 -10.94
N ASN A 62 -14.33 5.06 -10.84
CA ASN A 62 -15.23 5.74 -11.78
C ASN A 62 -14.53 6.12 -13.10
#